data_AF-A0A3P3RJT2-F1
#
_entry.id   AF-A0A3P3RJT2-F1
#
_cell.length_a   1.000
_cell.length_b   1.000
_cell.length_c   1.000
_cell.angle_alpha   90.00
_cell.angle_beta   90.00
_cell.angle_gamma   90.00
#
_symmetry.space_group_name_H-M   'P 1'
#
loop_
_entity.id
_entity.type
_entity.pdbx_description
1 polymer ?
#
loop_
_entity_poly.entity_id
_entity_poly.type
_entity_poly.pdbx_seq_one_letter_code
_entity_poly.pdbx_strand_id
1 'polypeptide(L)'
;MSRPETNTESLTTLHWIAIGLTIITGVIHLVLGIMAFPGVLPTAFLLAGIGFFAGIGLLLLGYRRSLYIVGVPFVAVQIVLYLWINQRAG
;
A
#
# COMPACT_ATOMS: atom_id res chain seq x y z
N MET A 1 16.92 -3.72 -24.37
CA MET A 1 16.26 -3.58 -23.05
C MET A 1 15.03 -2.70 -23.26
N SER A 2 13.84 -3.28 -23.30
CA SER A 2 12.58 -2.55 -23.51
C SER A 2 12.29 -1.66 -22.29
N ARG A 3 11.90 -0.40 -22.52
CA ARG A 3 11.49 0.51 -21.44
C ARG A 3 10.28 -0.09 -20.71
N PRO A 4 10.14 0.10 -19.39
CA PRO A 4 8.89 -0.17 -18.72
C PRO A 4 7.85 0.81 -19.27
N GLU A 5 7.03 0.35 -20.20
CA GLU A 5 5.86 1.09 -20.69
C GLU A 5 4.71 0.89 -19.70
N THR A 6 4.05 1.97 -19.33
CA THR A 6 2.87 1.93 -18.46
C THR A 6 1.74 1.24 -19.22
N ASN A 7 1.27 0.08 -18.74
CA ASN A 7 0.25 -0.74 -19.41
C ASN A 7 -1.16 -0.38 -18.90
N THR A 8 -1.58 0.85 -19.18
CA THR A 8 -2.90 1.35 -18.76
C THR A 8 -4.04 0.88 -19.66
N GLU A 9 -3.74 0.46 -20.90
CA GLU A 9 -4.75 -0.01 -21.87
C GLU A 9 -5.50 -1.26 -21.41
N SER A 10 -4.87 -2.08 -20.55
CA SER A 10 -5.46 -3.30 -19.98
C SER A 10 -6.30 -3.05 -18.70
N LEU A 11 -6.47 -1.80 -18.27
CA LEU A 11 -7.16 -1.46 -17.03
C LEU A 11 -8.65 -1.23 -17.26
N THR A 12 -9.47 -2.10 -16.67
CA THR A 12 -10.92 -1.93 -16.61
C THR A 12 -11.33 -0.88 -15.58
N THR A 13 -12.61 -0.44 -15.60
CA THR A 13 -13.18 0.47 -14.59
C THR A 13 -12.92 0.02 -13.15
N LEU A 14 -12.98 -1.29 -12.89
CA LEU A 14 -12.70 -1.83 -11.55
C LEU A 14 -11.26 -1.58 -11.10
N HIS A 15 -10.29 -1.63 -12.02
CA HIS A 15 -8.90 -1.32 -11.70
C HIS A 15 -8.76 0.15 -11.32
N TRP A 16 -9.44 1.06 -12.02
CA TRP A 16 -9.42 2.48 -11.69
C TRP A 16 -10.06 2.79 -10.34
N ILE A 17 -11.18 2.13 -10.02
CA ILE A 17 -11.79 2.22 -8.68
C ILE A 17 -10.79 1.71 -7.62
N ALA A 18 -10.16 0.56 -7.85
CA ALA A 18 -9.17 0.00 -6.94
C ALA A 18 -7.97 0.95 -6.75
N ILE A 19 -7.48 1.59 -7.81
CA ILE A 19 -6.42 2.60 -7.73
C ILE A 19 -6.88 3.78 -6.87
N GLY A 20 -8.07 4.32 -7.11
CA GLY A 20 -8.63 5.43 -6.32
C GLY A 20 -8.73 5.09 -4.83
N LEU A 21 -9.28 3.92 -4.49
CA LEU A 21 -9.36 3.43 -3.11
C LEU A 21 -7.97 3.22 -2.50
N THR A 22 -7.00 2.73 -3.28
CA THR A 22 -5.63 2.52 -2.83
C THR A 22 -4.93 3.84 -2.55
N ILE A 23 -5.13 4.87 -3.38
CA ILE A 23 -4.61 6.23 -3.14
C ILE A 23 -5.18 6.78 -1.83
N ILE A 24 -6.50 6.74 -1.66
CA ILE A 24 -7.16 7.24 -0.44
C ILE A 24 -6.60 6.52 0.79
N THR A 25 -6.49 5.19 0.72
CA THR A 25 -5.93 4.38 1.81
C THR A 25 -4.49 4.76 2.12
N GLY A 26 -3.63 4.89 1.10
CA GLY A 26 -2.25 5.30 1.26
C GLY A 26 -2.11 6.69 1.89
N VAL A 27 -2.92 7.67 1.45
CA VAL A 27 -2.95 9.02 2.02
C VAL A 27 -3.35 8.99 3.49
N ILE A 28 -4.41 8.25 3.85
CA ILE A 28 -4.83 8.12 5.26
C ILE A 28 -3.68 7.58 6.12
N HIS A 29 -2.97 6.56 5.66
CA HIS A 29 -1.84 5.99 6.39
C HIS A 29 -0.69 7.00 6.54
N LEU A 30 -0.36 7.76 5.48
CA LEU A 30 0.65 8.82 5.58
C LEU A 30 0.24 9.90 6.57
N VAL A 31 -1.03 10.37 6.53
CA VAL A 31 -1.54 11.37 7.47
C VAL A 31 -1.46 10.87 8.91
N LEU A 32 -1.93 9.65 9.20
CA LEU A 32 -1.84 9.05 10.53
C LEU A 32 -0.39 8.92 11.00
N GLY A 33 0.50 8.49 10.11
CA GLY A 33 1.92 8.35 10.40
C GLY A 33 2.59 9.69 10.71
N ILE A 34 2.31 10.74 9.93
CA ILE A 34 2.87 12.08 10.12
C ILE A 34 2.35 12.72 11.41
N MET A 35 1.03 12.67 11.63
CA MET A 35 0.40 13.34 12.77
C MET A 35 0.83 12.77 14.13
N ALA A 36 1.21 11.49 14.16
CA ALA A 36 1.58 10.80 15.40
C ALA A 36 3.10 10.54 15.53
N PHE A 37 3.92 11.04 14.59
CA PHE A 37 5.37 10.82 14.61
C PHE A 37 6.06 11.56 15.79
N PRO A 38 7.10 10.99 16.44
CA PRO A 38 7.74 9.69 16.19
C PRO A 38 7.12 8.52 16.99
N GLY A 39 7.37 7.30 16.52
CA GLY A 39 7.01 6.07 17.25
C GLY A 39 6.92 4.83 16.33
N VAL A 40 6.85 3.63 16.92
CA VAL A 40 6.76 2.38 16.16
C VAL A 40 5.51 2.31 15.29
N LEU A 41 4.33 2.58 15.87
CA LEU A 41 3.05 2.56 15.15
C LEU A 41 2.95 3.66 14.07
N PRO A 42 3.28 4.93 14.35
CA PRO A 42 3.37 5.97 13.32
C PRO A 42 4.33 5.61 12.18
N THR A 43 5.50 5.03 12.49
CA THR A 43 6.46 4.57 11.47
C THR A 43 5.88 3.45 10.62
N ALA A 44 5.16 2.50 11.22
CA ALA A 44 4.46 1.44 10.49
C ALA A 44 3.40 2.02 9.55
N PHE A 45 2.67 3.06 9.96
CA PHE A 45 1.72 3.78 9.10
C PHE A 45 2.41 4.49 7.93
N LEU A 46 3.57 5.12 8.14
CA LEU A 46 4.32 5.75 7.03
C LEU A 46 4.77 4.71 5.99
N LEU A 47 5.36 3.60 6.46
CA LEU A 47 5.80 2.50 5.58
C LEU A 47 4.61 1.87 4.84
N ALA A 48 3.48 1.72 5.52
CA ALA A 48 2.23 1.26 4.92
C ALA A 48 1.76 2.20 3.80
N GLY A 49 1.74 3.52 4.05
CA GLY A 49 1.39 4.51 3.04
C GLY A 49 2.24 4.37 1.78
N ILE A 50 3.57 4.31 1.93
CA ILE A 50 4.52 4.10 0.83
C ILE A 50 4.24 2.80 0.08
N GLY A 51 3.98 1.70 0.80
CA GLY A 51 3.70 0.40 0.22
C GLY A 51 2.45 0.37 -0.66
N PHE A 52 1.39 1.09 -0.29
CA PHE A 52 0.19 1.22 -1.15
C PHE A 52 0.50 1.90 -2.48
N PHE A 53 1.30 2.97 -2.48
CA PHE A 53 1.73 3.63 -3.73
C PHE A 53 2.67 2.74 -4.56
N ALA A 54 3.56 1.98 -3.92
CA ALA A 54 4.38 0.98 -4.61
C ALA A 54 3.52 -0.10 -5.29
N GLY A 55 2.43 -0.54 -4.66
CA GLY A 55 1.45 -1.46 -5.24
C GLY A 55 0.78 -0.91 -6.50
N ILE A 56 0.40 0.37 -6.50
CA ILE A 56 -0.11 1.06 -7.71
C ILE A 56 0.97 1.04 -8.81
N GLY A 57 2.22 1.33 -8.46
CA GLY A 57 3.35 1.25 -9.40
C GLY A 57 3.48 -0.14 -10.05
N LEU A 58 3.41 -1.22 -9.25
CA LEU A 58 3.44 -2.59 -9.78
C LEU A 58 2.28 -2.87 -10.73
N LEU A 59 1.07 -2.38 -10.44
CA LEU A 59 -0.09 -2.53 -11.32
C LEU A 59 0.13 -1.81 -12.65
N LEU A 60 0.53 -0.53 -12.62
CA LEU A 60 0.72 0.30 -13.82
C LEU A 60 1.86 -0.22 -14.72
N LEU A 61 2.87 -0.86 -14.13
CA LEU A 61 3.96 -1.50 -14.84
C LEU A 61 3.61 -2.91 -15.35
N GLY A 62 2.39 -3.39 -15.10
CA GLY A 62 1.94 -4.72 -15.55
C GLY A 62 2.45 -5.89 -14.71
N TYR A 63 3.10 -5.66 -13.56
CA TYR A 63 3.62 -6.69 -12.65
C TYR A 63 2.52 -7.29 -11.76
N ARG A 64 1.43 -7.77 -12.37
CA ARG A 64 0.25 -8.29 -11.65
C ARG A 64 0.58 -9.47 -10.75
N ARG A 65 1.41 -10.42 -11.21
CA ARG A 65 1.84 -11.57 -10.39
C ARG A 65 2.61 -11.14 -9.15
N SER A 66 3.56 -10.21 -9.30
CA SER A 66 4.32 -9.66 -8.19
C SER A 66 3.44 -8.90 -7.21
N LEU A 67 2.46 -8.15 -7.72
CA LEU A 67 1.48 -7.45 -6.91
C LEU A 67 0.72 -8.41 -5.98
N TYR A 68 0.30 -9.59 -6.45
CA TYR A 68 -0.39 -10.56 -5.60
C TYR A 68 0.54 -11.22 -4.59
N ILE A 69 1.74 -11.62 -5.02
CA ILE A 69 2.73 -12.30 -4.17
C ILE A 69 3.19 -11.39 -3.03
N VAL A 70 3.35 -10.10 -3.28
CA VAL A 70 3.84 -9.14 -2.28
C VAL A 70 2.68 -8.47 -1.55
N GLY A 71 1.61 -8.11 -2.24
CA GLY A 71 0.48 -7.36 -1.70
C GLY A 71 -0.28 -8.13 -0.62
N VAL A 72 -0.49 -9.44 -0.79
CA VAL A 72 -1.19 -10.25 0.22
C VAL A 72 -0.39 -10.34 1.54
N PRO A 73 0.90 -10.74 1.53
CA PRO A 73 1.74 -10.68 2.74
C PRO A 73 1.86 -9.28 3.33
N PHE A 74 1.97 -8.24 2.49
CA PHE A 74 2.05 -6.85 2.95
C PHE A 74 0.85 -6.47 3.82
N VAL A 75 -0.38 -6.71 3.35
CA VAL A 75 -1.60 -6.41 4.13
C VAL A 75 -1.68 -7.31 5.37
N ALA A 76 -1.33 -8.59 5.27
CA ALA A 76 -1.33 -9.50 6.42
C ALA A 76 -0.38 -9.02 7.53
N VAL A 77 0.82 -8.59 7.19
CA VAL A 77 1.81 -8.03 8.13
C VAL A 77 1.27 -6.76 8.79
N GLN A 78 0.60 -5.88 8.04
CA GLN A 78 -0.01 -4.67 8.61
C GLN A 78 -1.07 -5.00 9.66
N ILE A 79 -1.98 -5.94 9.36
CA ILE A 79 -3.03 -6.35 10.30
C ILE A 79 -2.39 -6.92 11.57
N VAL A 80 -1.42 -7.83 11.43
CA VAL A 80 -0.74 -8.45 12.57
C VAL A 80 0.00 -7.40 13.40
N LEU A 81 0.77 -6.51 12.77
CA LEU A 81 1.49 -5.45 13.47
C LEU A 81 0.54 -4.49 14.18
N TYR A 82 -0.56 -4.07 13.54
CA TYR A 82 -1.54 -3.20 14.16
C TYR A 82 -2.14 -3.83 15.42
N LEU A 83 -2.61 -5.09 15.32
CA LEU A 83 -3.17 -5.81 16.45
C LEU A 83 -2.13 -5.99 17.57
N TRP A 84 -0.91 -6.40 17.22
CA TRP A 84 0.17 -6.65 18.16
C TRP A 84 0.60 -5.39 18.92
N ILE A 85 0.72 -4.25 18.23
CA ILE A 85 1.09 -2.98 18.88
C ILE A 85 -0.08 -2.47 19.73
N ASN A 86 -1.30 -2.46 19.19
CA ASN A 86 -2.45 -1.87 19.86
C ASN A 86 -2.85 -2.63 21.14
N GLN A 87 -2.68 -3.95 21.17
CA GLN A 87 -2.89 -4.76 22.37
C GLN A 87 -1.89 -4.50 23.51
N ARG A 88 -0.74 -3.89 23.21
CA ARG A 88 0.30 -3.53 24.20
C ARG A 88 0.28 -2.06 24.59
N ALA A 89 -0.52 -1.25 23.90
CA ALA A 89 -0.64 0.18 24.14
C ALA A 89 -1.70 0.51 25.20
N GLY A 90 -2.46 -0.48 25.67
CA GLY A 90 -3.37 -0.40 26.82
C GLY A 90 -2.79 -1.10 28.03
#